data_AF-A0A351Y397-F1
#
_entry.id   AF-A0A351Y397-F1
#
_cell.length_a   1.000
_cell.length_b   1.000
_cell.length_c   1.000
_cell.angle_alpha   90.00
_cell.angle_beta   90.00
_cell.angle_gamma   90.00
#
_symmetry.space_group_name_H-M   'P 1'
#
loop_
_entity.id
_entity.type
_entity.pdbx_description
1 polymer ?
#
loop_
_entity_poly.entity_id
_entity_poly.type
_entity_poly.pdbx_seq_one_letter_code
_entity_poly.pdbx_strand_id
1 'polypeptide(L)'
;MTFSVNGIKQEKNEKYAVDMLIGTDDQLLARKILEEKNIMILSLKEFSADKKTFGDIHFTITTNFQEIDIVTKYKDIQEACNFFMVLGFDIVTINSYTKPLSAKEIAAILTNAKAYVATKKTEVRKAIQEEENEERKVYQDVHLESAKKIIVRVFEKIEEVTKRSVGTVSLQDTKKLKSLSEELKKERMGTNFEKIRDTIQEIFKMIEKMNDDYYASIQNPDDTILPDSLVTKVDVDKELERLENIRILKSLGAKISIKNQDYAILGTPAIFWKFLQKDFLSKFIDLP
;
A
#
# COMPACT_ATOMS: atom_id res chain seq x y z
N MET A 1 -18.50 -33.59 28.22
CA MET A 1 -18.39 -34.47 27.01
C MET A 1 -16.99 -34.32 26.41
N THR A 2 -16.62 -35.14 25.43
CA THR A 2 -15.33 -35.01 24.74
C THR A 2 -15.56 -34.97 23.24
N PHE A 3 -14.93 -34.04 22.54
CA PHE A 3 -15.07 -33.91 21.09
C PHE A 3 -13.72 -34.08 20.40
N SER A 4 -13.69 -34.90 19.35
CA SER A 4 -12.57 -35.00 18.43
C SER A 4 -12.64 -33.87 17.41
N VAL A 5 -11.56 -33.08 17.39
CA VAL A 5 -11.35 -31.92 16.55
C VAL A 5 -10.32 -32.27 15.49
N ASN A 6 -10.70 -32.11 14.22
CA ASN A 6 -9.75 -31.98 13.13
C ASN A 6 -9.92 -30.58 12.52
N GLY A 7 -8.83 -29.83 12.43
CA GLY A 7 -8.85 -28.46 11.93
C GLY A 7 -7.54 -28.05 11.28
N ILE A 8 -7.55 -26.89 10.65
CA ILE A 8 -6.37 -26.29 10.05
C ILE A 8 -6.30 -24.84 10.52
N LYS A 9 -5.13 -24.42 11.00
CA LYS A 9 -4.80 -23.00 11.15
C LYS A 9 -3.82 -22.62 10.05
N GLN A 10 -4.16 -21.60 9.27
CA GLN A 10 -3.27 -21.05 8.26
C GLN A 10 -2.79 -19.68 8.73
N GLU A 11 -1.48 -19.52 8.87
CA GLU A 11 -0.84 -18.23 9.09
C GLU A 11 0.10 -17.94 7.92
N LYS A 12 -0.34 -17.06 7.01
CA LYS A 12 0.34 -16.71 5.74
C LYS A 12 0.81 -17.95 4.96
N ASN A 13 2.07 -18.34 5.14
CA ASN A 13 2.76 -19.41 4.40
C ASN A 13 2.86 -20.74 5.16
N GLU A 14 2.49 -20.79 6.44
CA GLU A 14 2.51 -22.02 7.23
C GLU A 14 1.10 -22.54 7.47
N LYS A 15 0.94 -23.86 7.30
CA LYS A 15 -0.29 -24.59 7.57
C LYS A 15 -0.06 -25.52 8.74
N TYR A 16 -0.84 -25.31 9.80
CA TYR A 16 -0.82 -26.15 10.99
C TYR A 16 -2.05 -27.05 10.99
N ALA A 17 -1.83 -28.35 10.87
CA ALA A 17 -2.88 -29.35 11.03
C ALA A 17 -3.12 -29.60 12.52
N VAL A 18 -4.36 -29.41 12.97
CA VAL A 18 -4.79 -29.58 14.36
C VAL A 18 -5.60 -30.86 14.46
N ASP A 19 -5.10 -31.84 15.21
CA ASP A 19 -5.82 -33.08 15.55
C ASP A 19 -5.74 -33.29 17.07
N MET A 20 -6.86 -33.12 17.76
CA MET A 20 -6.94 -33.17 19.23
C MET A 20 -8.33 -33.56 19.75
N LEU A 21 -8.41 -33.96 21.01
CA LEU A 21 -9.66 -34.03 21.75
C LEU A 21 -9.80 -32.81 22.64
N ILE A 22 -11.00 -32.24 22.71
CA ILE A 22 -11.33 -31.16 23.65
C ILE A 22 -12.46 -31.61 24.59
N GLY A 23 -12.21 -31.54 25.90
CA GLY A 23 -13.17 -31.88 26.94
C GLY A 23 -14.01 -30.66 27.31
N THR A 24 -15.26 -30.60 26.84
CA THR A 24 -16.17 -29.48 27.13
C THR A 24 -17.58 -29.98 27.40
N ASP A 25 -18.41 -29.15 28.03
CA ASP A 25 -19.80 -29.48 28.34
C ASP A 25 -20.71 -29.46 27.11
N ASP A 26 -20.37 -28.66 26.08
CA ASP A 26 -21.15 -28.47 24.86
C ASP A 26 -20.26 -28.31 23.63
N GLN A 27 -20.71 -28.86 22.50
CA GLN A 27 -20.11 -28.70 21.18
C GLN A 27 -19.97 -27.22 20.78
N LEU A 28 -20.91 -26.36 21.18
CA LEU A 28 -20.85 -24.92 20.90
C LEU A 28 -19.63 -24.26 21.57
N LEU A 29 -19.31 -24.66 22.80
CA LEU A 29 -18.14 -24.15 23.51
C LEU A 29 -16.85 -24.56 22.80
N ALA A 30 -16.76 -25.83 22.38
CA ALA A 30 -15.63 -26.34 21.60
C ALA A 30 -15.42 -25.54 20.30
N ARG A 31 -16.50 -25.20 19.58
CA ARG A 31 -16.42 -24.37 18.37
C ARG A 31 -15.89 -22.97 18.67
N LYS A 32 -16.45 -22.32 19.70
CA LYS A 32 -16.07 -20.96 20.08
C LYS A 32 -14.57 -20.85 20.42
N ILE A 33 -14.03 -21.82 21.16
CA ILE A 33 -12.60 -21.86 21.51
C ILE A 33 -11.72 -21.97 20.27
N LEU A 34 -12.10 -22.79 19.30
CA LEU A 34 -11.35 -22.98 18.06
C LEU A 34 -11.40 -21.73 17.17
N GLU A 35 -12.58 -21.11 17.06
CA GLU A 35 -12.80 -19.86 16.32
C GLU A 35 -12.01 -18.70 16.92
N GLU A 36 -11.98 -18.54 18.25
CA GLU A 36 -11.19 -17.52 18.94
C GLU A 36 -9.68 -17.64 18.62
N LYS A 37 -9.20 -18.85 18.29
CA LYS A 37 -7.81 -19.11 17.90
C LYS A 37 -7.61 -19.17 16.38
N ASN A 38 -8.60 -18.75 15.60
CA ASN A 38 -8.61 -18.77 14.12
C ASN A 38 -8.33 -20.16 13.52
N ILE A 39 -8.79 -21.23 14.18
CA ILE A 39 -8.67 -22.60 13.68
C ILE A 39 -9.91 -22.91 12.86
N MET A 40 -9.72 -23.21 11.57
CA MET A 40 -10.80 -23.66 10.70
C MET A 40 -11.14 -25.12 11.04
N ILE A 41 -12.39 -25.36 11.44
CA ILE A 41 -12.86 -26.69 11.85
C ILE A 41 -13.23 -27.49 10.60
N LEU A 42 -12.54 -28.60 10.35
CA LEU A 42 -12.87 -29.54 9.27
C LEU A 42 -13.85 -30.62 9.76
N SER A 43 -13.67 -31.10 10.99
CA SER A 43 -14.56 -32.08 11.61
C SER A 43 -14.58 -31.87 13.12
N LEU A 44 -15.78 -31.94 13.70
CA LEU A 44 -16.01 -31.92 15.13
C LEU A 44 -17.03 -33.01 15.47
N LYS A 45 -16.59 -34.09 16.10
CA LYS A 45 -17.42 -35.26 16.42
C LYS A 45 -17.31 -35.61 17.88
N GLU A 46 -18.40 -36.09 18.48
CA GLU A 46 -18.36 -36.61 19.84
C GLU A 46 -17.46 -37.85 19.90
N PHE A 47 -16.63 -37.94 20.94
CA PHE A 47 -15.70 -39.02 21.18
C PHE A 47 -16.13 -39.78 22.44
N SER A 48 -16.66 -40.98 22.24
CA SER A 48 -17.28 -41.79 23.30
C SER A 48 -16.32 -42.75 24.01
N ALA A 49 -15.11 -42.97 23.46
CA ALA A 49 -14.11 -43.83 24.06
C ALA A 49 -13.29 -43.10 25.15
N ASP A 50 -12.54 -43.85 25.96
CA ASP A 50 -11.64 -43.27 26.96
C ASP A 50 -10.60 -42.35 26.27
N LYS A 51 -10.41 -41.14 26.79
CA LYS A 51 -9.47 -40.13 26.27
C LYS A 51 -8.06 -40.69 26.07
N LYS A 52 -7.64 -41.62 26.93
CA LYS A 52 -6.33 -42.31 26.86
C LYS A 52 -6.15 -43.13 25.57
N THR A 53 -7.25 -43.56 24.94
CA THR A 53 -7.20 -44.30 23.67
C THR A 53 -6.89 -43.42 22.48
N PHE A 54 -7.06 -42.09 22.61
CA PHE A 54 -6.74 -41.15 21.55
C PHE A 54 -5.28 -40.71 21.59
N GLY A 55 -4.73 -40.49 22.77
CA GLY A 55 -3.36 -40.01 22.95
C GLY A 55 -2.91 -40.03 24.40
N ASP A 56 -1.59 -40.04 24.58
CA ASP A 56 -0.95 -40.14 25.90
C ASP A 56 -0.76 -38.77 26.57
N ILE A 57 -0.62 -37.71 25.77
CA ILE A 57 -0.33 -36.36 26.25
C ILE A 57 -1.63 -35.58 26.40
N HIS A 58 -1.83 -35.00 27.57
CA HIS A 58 -2.95 -34.12 27.87
C HIS A 58 -2.46 -32.79 28.47
N PHE A 59 -3.21 -31.73 28.24
CA PHE A 59 -2.92 -30.41 28.77
C PHE A 59 -4.20 -29.65 29.10
N THR A 60 -4.11 -28.81 30.12
CA THR A 60 -5.20 -27.94 30.53
C THR A 60 -4.96 -26.55 29.97
N ILE A 61 -5.98 -25.99 29.33
CA ILE A 61 -6.01 -24.59 28.92
C ILE A 61 -6.99 -23.81 29.80
N THR A 62 -6.74 -22.52 30.00
CA THR A 62 -7.75 -21.63 30.59
C THR A 62 -8.43 -20.83 29.49
N THR A 63 -9.76 -20.88 29.45
CA THR A 63 -10.56 -20.03 28.56
C THR A 63 -11.84 -19.63 29.28
N ASN A 64 -12.16 -18.34 29.30
CA ASN A 64 -13.36 -17.80 29.98
C ASN A 64 -13.51 -18.27 31.44
N PHE A 65 -12.40 -18.31 32.19
CA PHE A 65 -12.32 -18.78 33.59
C PHE A 65 -12.66 -20.27 33.80
N GLN A 66 -12.71 -21.06 32.75
CA GLN A 66 -12.85 -22.51 32.81
C GLN A 66 -11.54 -23.21 32.42
N GLU A 67 -11.24 -24.28 33.13
CA GLU A 67 -10.15 -25.20 32.80
C GLU A 67 -10.67 -26.28 31.87
N ILE A 68 -10.06 -26.37 30.69
CA ILE A 68 -10.47 -27.27 29.63
C ILE A 68 -9.32 -28.21 29.34
N ASP A 69 -9.63 -29.51 29.43
CA ASP A 69 -8.68 -30.58 29.17
C ASP A 69 -8.63 -30.90 27.67
N ILE A 70 -7.43 -30.90 27.11
CA ILE A 70 -7.15 -31.21 25.71
C ILE A 70 -6.19 -32.39 25.65
N VAL A 71 -6.48 -33.37 24.79
CA VAL A 71 -5.62 -34.55 24.57
C VAL A 71 -5.13 -34.56 23.14
N THR A 72 -3.86 -34.93 22.94
CA THR A 72 -3.21 -34.91 21.64
C THR A 72 -2.47 -36.21 21.31
N LYS A 73 -2.24 -36.43 20.02
CA LYS A 73 -1.53 -37.60 19.46
C LYS A 73 -0.01 -37.41 19.40
N TYR A 74 0.52 -36.27 19.82
CA TYR A 74 1.98 -36.07 19.90
C TYR A 74 2.62 -37.11 20.83
N LYS A 75 3.87 -37.47 20.51
CA LYS A 75 4.68 -38.40 21.32
C LYS A 75 5.59 -37.67 22.29
N ASP A 76 5.97 -36.44 21.95
CA ASP A 76 6.86 -35.59 22.75
C ASP A 76 6.06 -34.45 23.39
N ILE A 77 6.23 -34.29 24.71
CA ILE A 77 5.53 -33.29 25.54
C ILE A 77 5.99 -31.86 25.20
N GLN A 78 7.28 -31.67 24.94
CA GLN A 78 7.82 -30.36 24.56
C GLN A 78 7.33 -29.94 23.18
N GLU A 79 7.32 -30.85 22.20
CA GLU A 79 6.79 -30.57 20.87
C GLU A 79 5.30 -30.21 20.90
N ALA A 80 4.51 -30.97 21.67
CA ALA A 80 3.10 -30.68 21.89
C ALA A 80 2.91 -29.28 22.50
N CYS A 81 3.64 -28.97 23.57
CA CYS A 81 3.54 -27.68 24.24
C CYS A 81 3.90 -26.53 23.30
N ASN A 82 4.99 -26.66 22.53
CA ASN A 82 5.43 -25.66 21.57
C ASN A 82 4.35 -25.43 20.50
N PHE A 83 3.81 -26.51 19.93
CA PHE A 83 2.79 -26.45 18.88
C PHE A 83 1.53 -25.72 19.35
N PHE A 84 0.94 -26.13 20.49
CA PHE A 84 -0.29 -25.52 20.98
C PHE A 84 -0.10 -24.08 21.46
N MET A 85 1.06 -23.73 22.04
CA MET A 85 1.34 -22.32 22.35
C MET A 85 1.54 -21.45 21.09
N VAL A 86 2.14 -21.99 20.01
CA VAL A 86 2.23 -21.29 18.71
C VAL A 86 0.84 -21.08 18.11
N LEU A 87 -0.06 -22.06 18.24
CA LEU A 87 -1.47 -21.90 17.84
C LEU A 87 -2.22 -20.84 18.67
N GLY A 88 -1.67 -20.42 19.80
CA GLY A 88 -2.21 -19.36 20.64
C GLY A 88 -3.01 -19.86 21.84
N PHE A 89 -2.87 -21.14 22.22
CA PHE A 89 -3.47 -21.67 23.44
C PHE A 89 -2.67 -21.27 24.69
N ASP A 90 -3.39 -20.86 25.73
CA ASP A 90 -2.82 -20.51 27.03
C ASP A 90 -2.78 -21.77 27.91
N ILE A 91 -1.68 -22.53 27.79
CA ILE A 91 -1.49 -23.80 28.49
C ILE A 91 -1.11 -23.54 29.96
N VAL A 92 -1.89 -24.12 30.88
CA VAL A 92 -1.66 -24.06 32.34
C VAL A 92 -0.81 -25.22 32.80
N THR A 93 -1.15 -26.44 32.37
CA THR A 93 -0.43 -27.67 32.70
C THR A 93 -0.36 -28.57 31.48
N ILE A 94 0.70 -29.37 31.38
CA ILE A 94 0.84 -30.41 30.36
C ILE A 94 1.47 -31.65 31.01
N ASN A 95 0.92 -32.82 30.72
CA ASN A 95 1.39 -34.07 31.31
C ASN A 95 1.10 -35.30 30.42
N SER A 96 1.66 -36.45 30.78
CA SER A 96 1.43 -37.75 30.15
C SER A 96 0.68 -38.70 31.08
N TYR A 97 -0.21 -39.52 30.53
CA TYR A 97 -0.94 -40.55 31.28
C TYR A 97 -0.05 -41.74 31.66
N THR A 98 0.92 -42.10 30.82
CA THR A 98 1.81 -43.25 31.05
C THR A 98 3.05 -42.89 31.85
N LYS A 99 3.58 -41.67 31.72
CA LYS A 99 4.76 -41.17 32.44
C LYS A 99 4.50 -39.76 32.98
N PRO A 100 3.77 -39.64 34.11
CA PRO A 100 3.49 -38.34 34.69
C PRO A 100 4.78 -37.66 35.17
N LEU A 101 4.96 -36.41 34.75
CA LEU A 101 6.08 -35.55 35.13
C LEU A 101 5.82 -34.86 36.47
N SER A 102 6.90 -34.47 37.14
CA SER A 102 6.86 -33.66 38.35
C SER A 102 6.52 -32.19 38.03
N ALA A 103 5.99 -31.46 39.02
CA ALA A 103 5.64 -30.05 38.86
C ALA A 103 6.82 -29.17 38.42
N LYS A 104 8.06 -29.52 38.82
CA LYS A 104 9.28 -28.81 38.40
C LYS A 104 9.58 -29.01 36.92
N GLU A 105 9.41 -30.22 36.40
CA GLU A 105 9.64 -30.54 34.99
C GLU A 105 8.59 -29.87 34.10
N ILE A 106 7.32 -29.88 34.52
CA ILE A 106 6.23 -29.19 33.80
C ILE A 106 6.51 -27.69 33.71
N ALA A 107 6.96 -27.06 34.80
CA ALA A 107 7.30 -25.63 34.81
C ALA A 107 8.48 -25.30 33.86
N ALA A 108 9.48 -26.19 33.77
CA ALA A 108 10.60 -26.03 32.84
C ALA A 108 10.13 -26.10 31.37
N ILE A 109 9.27 -27.05 31.03
CA ILE A 109 8.71 -27.23 29.68
C ILE A 109 7.91 -25.98 29.25
N LEU A 110 7.05 -25.48 30.13
CA LEU A 110 6.25 -24.28 29.86
C LEU A 110 7.14 -23.04 29.68
N THR A 111 8.24 -22.94 30.43
CA THR A 111 9.19 -21.82 30.32
C THR A 111 9.92 -21.86 28.97
N ASN A 112 10.40 -23.04 28.57
CA ASN A 112 11.06 -23.24 27.28
C ASN A 112 10.11 -22.98 26.10
N ALA A 113 8.86 -23.42 26.21
CA ALA A 113 7.85 -23.20 25.18
C ALA A 113 7.52 -21.71 25.02
N LYS A 114 7.40 -20.96 26.12
CA LYS A 114 7.22 -19.49 26.07
C LYS A 114 8.38 -18.78 25.39
N ALA A 115 9.62 -19.20 25.67
CA ALA A 115 10.80 -18.65 25.01
C ALA A 115 10.82 -18.94 23.50
N TYR A 116 10.49 -20.18 23.11
CA TYR A 116 10.39 -20.60 21.70
C TYR A 116 9.31 -19.81 20.93
N VAL A 117 8.14 -19.59 21.53
CA VAL A 117 7.07 -18.81 20.92
C VAL A 117 7.48 -17.34 20.74
N ALA A 118 8.23 -16.78 21.68
CA ALA A 118 8.75 -15.42 21.58
C ALA A 118 9.74 -15.28 20.40
N THR A 119 10.67 -16.22 20.21
CA THR A 119 11.60 -16.20 19.08
C THR A 119 10.87 -16.35 17.75
N LYS A 120 9.96 -17.33 17.63
CA LYS A 120 9.15 -17.55 16.42
C LYS A 120 8.32 -16.31 16.04
N LYS A 121 7.71 -15.63 17.03
CA LYS A 121 6.97 -14.37 16.78
C LYS A 121 7.89 -13.24 16.27
N THR A 122 9.13 -13.16 16.76
CA THR A 122 10.09 -12.16 16.26
C THR A 122 10.60 -12.47 14.85
N GLU A 123 10.84 -13.74 14.52
CA GLU A 123 11.25 -14.18 13.19
C GLU A 123 10.17 -13.90 12.15
N VAL A 124 8.91 -14.25 12.45
CA VAL A 124 7.76 -13.95 11.58
C VAL A 124 7.63 -12.44 11.38
N ARG A 125 7.79 -11.61 12.41
CA ARG A 125 7.75 -10.15 12.25
C ARG A 125 8.87 -9.61 11.36
N LYS A 126 10.09 -10.16 11.46
CA LYS A 126 11.22 -9.76 10.61
C LYS A 126 10.98 -10.15 9.15
N ALA A 127 10.52 -11.37 8.89
CA ALA A 127 10.19 -11.84 7.56
C ALA A 127 9.11 -10.95 6.90
N ILE A 128 8.10 -10.53 7.66
CA ILE A 128 7.07 -9.59 7.17
C ILE A 128 7.68 -8.23 6.80
N GLN A 129 8.58 -7.70 7.61
CA GLN A 129 9.25 -6.43 7.29
C GLN A 129 10.20 -6.53 6.09
N GLU A 130 10.86 -7.67 5.91
CA GLU A 130 11.74 -7.90 4.77
C GLU A 130 10.94 -7.99 3.47
N GLU A 131 9.83 -8.73 3.44
CA GLU A 131 8.93 -8.85 2.29
C GLU A 131 8.31 -7.49 1.92
N GLU A 132 7.81 -6.72 2.90
CA GLU A 132 7.30 -5.35 2.67
C GLU A 132 8.39 -4.39 2.13
N ASN A 133 9.64 -4.57 2.56
CA ASN A 133 10.76 -3.76 2.08
C ASN A 133 11.19 -4.16 0.66
N GLU A 134 11.12 -5.44 0.30
CA GLU A 134 11.39 -5.91 -1.07
C GLU A 134 10.32 -5.42 -2.04
N GLU A 135 9.04 -5.51 -1.68
CA GLU A 135 7.95 -4.96 -2.49
C GLU A 135 8.09 -3.44 -2.72
N ARG A 136 8.50 -2.69 -1.67
CA ARG A 136 8.77 -1.26 -1.79
C ARG A 136 9.94 -0.95 -2.72
N LYS A 137 11.00 -1.76 -2.72
CA LYS A 137 12.16 -1.58 -3.61
C LYS A 137 11.76 -1.80 -5.07
N VAL A 138 11.04 -2.90 -5.37
CA VAL A 138 10.56 -3.18 -6.72
C VAL A 138 9.62 -2.07 -7.22
N TYR A 139 8.71 -1.60 -6.37
CA TYR A 139 7.84 -0.47 -6.68
C TYR A 139 8.64 0.80 -6.99
N GLN A 140 9.64 1.13 -6.17
CA GLN A 140 10.51 2.29 -6.39
C GLN A 140 11.29 2.19 -7.71
N ASP A 141 11.80 1.02 -8.07
CA ASP A 141 12.61 0.83 -9.29
C ASP A 141 11.78 1.05 -10.57
N VAL A 142 10.55 0.53 -10.62
CA VAL A 142 9.64 0.73 -11.77
C VAL A 142 9.28 2.21 -11.95
N HIS A 143 8.98 2.91 -10.85
CA HIS A 143 8.68 4.34 -10.88
C HIS A 143 9.90 5.19 -11.23
N LEU A 144 11.10 4.80 -10.77
CA LEU A 144 12.36 5.46 -11.09
C LEU A 144 12.68 5.36 -12.59
N GLU A 145 12.47 4.20 -13.22
CA GLU A 145 12.71 4.03 -14.66
C GLU A 145 11.75 4.90 -15.50
N SER A 146 10.47 4.93 -15.12
CA SER A 146 9.48 5.82 -15.73
C SER A 146 9.87 7.30 -15.57
N ALA A 147 10.28 7.70 -14.37
CA ALA A 147 10.73 9.07 -14.10
C ALA A 147 11.94 9.45 -14.96
N LYS A 148 12.92 8.56 -15.15
CA LYS A 148 14.09 8.82 -16.00
C LYS A 148 13.71 9.11 -17.46
N LYS A 149 12.69 8.42 -18.00
CA LYS A 149 12.16 8.71 -19.35
C LYS A 149 11.48 10.08 -19.40
N ILE A 150 10.76 10.44 -18.34
CA ILE A 150 10.06 11.72 -18.25
C ILE A 150 11.03 12.90 -18.08
N ILE A 151 12.12 12.72 -17.32
CA ILE A 151 13.17 13.75 -17.16
C ILE A 151 13.69 14.24 -18.52
N VAL A 152 13.84 13.37 -19.52
CA VAL A 152 14.29 13.76 -20.86
C VAL A 152 13.30 14.74 -21.48
N ARG A 153 11.99 14.44 -21.43
CA ARG A 153 10.93 15.33 -21.92
C ARG A 153 10.88 16.65 -21.16
N VAL A 154 11.15 16.63 -19.85
CA VAL A 154 11.23 17.85 -19.04
C VAL A 154 12.39 18.74 -19.50
N PHE A 155 13.55 18.18 -19.82
CA PHE A 155 14.68 18.97 -20.35
C PHE A 155 14.38 19.57 -21.72
N GLU A 156 13.76 18.81 -22.63
CA GLU A 156 13.30 19.31 -23.93
C GLU A 156 12.35 20.50 -23.73
N LYS A 157 11.40 20.39 -22.78
CA LYS A 157 10.44 21.45 -22.47
C LYS A 157 11.10 22.70 -21.88
N ILE A 158 12.06 22.53 -20.97
CA ILE A 158 12.83 23.65 -20.42
C ILE A 158 13.56 24.41 -21.54
N GLU A 159 14.17 23.69 -22.48
CA GLU A 159 14.88 24.30 -23.61
C GLU A 159 13.93 25.05 -24.54
N GLU A 160 12.79 24.44 -24.88
CA GLU A 160 11.74 25.04 -25.71
C GLU A 160 11.22 26.34 -25.09
N VAL A 161 10.80 26.28 -23.82
CA VAL A 161 10.28 27.43 -23.06
C VAL A 161 11.33 28.53 -22.96
N THR A 162 12.58 28.17 -22.66
CA THR A 162 13.67 29.16 -22.53
C THR A 162 13.98 29.83 -23.87
N LYS A 163 13.91 29.12 -25.00
CA LYS A 163 14.13 29.68 -26.34
C LYS A 163 13.01 30.62 -26.78
N ARG A 164 11.74 30.24 -26.55
CA ARG A 164 10.59 31.07 -26.97
C ARG A 164 10.36 32.30 -26.09
N SER A 165 10.74 32.23 -24.82
CA SER A 165 10.54 33.30 -23.84
C SER A 165 11.67 34.34 -23.77
N VAL A 166 12.65 34.27 -24.68
CA VAL A 166 13.77 35.23 -24.70
C VAL A 166 13.24 36.64 -24.94
N GLY A 167 13.50 37.53 -23.98
CA GLY A 167 13.11 38.95 -24.07
C GLY A 167 11.69 39.27 -23.63
N THR A 168 10.86 38.26 -23.35
CA THR A 168 9.45 38.43 -22.90
C THR A 168 9.25 38.07 -21.43
N VAL A 169 10.16 37.29 -20.85
CA VAL A 169 10.09 36.81 -19.46
C VAL A 169 11.21 37.38 -18.60
N SER A 170 10.96 37.49 -17.29
CA SER A 170 11.93 38.05 -16.35
C SER A 170 13.23 37.23 -16.26
N LEU A 171 14.37 37.93 -16.21
CA LEU A 171 15.69 37.32 -16.01
C LEU A 171 15.77 36.47 -14.72
N GLN A 172 14.99 36.83 -13.69
CA GLN A 172 14.94 36.09 -12.44
C GLN A 172 14.27 34.73 -12.60
N ASP A 173 13.16 34.67 -13.35
CA ASP A 173 12.45 33.41 -13.62
C ASP A 173 13.29 32.47 -14.50
N THR A 174 13.99 33.01 -15.51
CA THR A 174 14.93 32.22 -16.33
C THR A 174 16.08 31.65 -15.50
N LYS A 175 16.65 32.45 -14.57
CA LYS A 175 17.70 31.97 -13.65
C LYS A 175 17.20 30.87 -12.73
N LYS A 176 15.98 31.03 -12.19
CA LYS A 176 15.37 30.03 -11.29
C LYS A 176 15.08 28.73 -12.03
N LEU A 177 14.54 28.78 -13.26
CA LEU A 177 14.32 27.61 -14.10
C LEU A 177 15.64 26.87 -14.40
N LYS A 178 16.72 27.60 -14.71
CA LYS A 178 18.05 27.01 -14.90
C LYS A 178 18.58 26.34 -13.62
N SER A 179 18.38 26.96 -12.45
CA SER A 179 18.77 26.35 -11.17
C SER A 179 18.06 25.02 -10.92
N LEU A 180 16.73 24.98 -11.10
CA LEU A 180 15.94 23.77 -10.97
C LEU A 180 16.33 22.70 -12.01
N SER A 181 16.69 23.13 -13.22
CA SER A 181 17.21 22.23 -14.25
C SER A 181 18.52 21.56 -13.82
N GLU A 182 19.44 22.29 -13.18
CA GLU A 182 20.70 21.73 -12.69
C GLU A 182 20.49 20.82 -11.47
N GLU A 183 19.53 21.13 -10.61
CA GLU A 183 19.10 20.25 -9.52
C GLU A 183 18.54 18.94 -10.07
N LEU A 184 17.61 19.01 -11.04
CA LEU A 184 17.05 17.83 -11.70
C LEU A 184 18.13 16.98 -12.39
N LYS A 185 19.17 17.59 -12.98
CA LYS A 185 20.31 16.84 -13.56
C LYS A 185 21.06 16.03 -12.50
N LYS A 186 21.27 16.58 -11.31
CA LYS A 186 21.91 15.86 -10.20
C LYS A 186 21.01 14.74 -9.70
N GLU A 187 19.71 15.01 -9.54
CA GLU A 187 18.74 14.04 -9.06
C GLU A 187 18.50 12.88 -10.04
N ARG A 188 18.64 13.12 -11.36
CA ARG A 188 18.62 12.07 -12.39
C ARG A 188 19.65 10.96 -12.13
N MET A 189 20.77 11.28 -11.48
CA MET A 189 21.81 10.32 -11.12
C MET A 189 21.52 9.60 -9.79
N GLY A 190 20.54 10.05 -9.02
CA GLY A 190 20.13 9.45 -7.75
C GLY A 190 18.99 8.43 -7.88
N THR A 191 18.59 7.88 -6.73
CA THR A 191 17.52 6.87 -6.60
C THR A 191 16.26 7.43 -5.92
N ASN A 192 16.21 8.73 -5.62
CA ASN A 192 15.09 9.33 -4.88
C ASN A 192 14.00 9.85 -5.84
N PHE A 193 13.03 8.98 -6.14
CA PHE A 193 11.87 9.31 -6.98
C PHE A 193 11.06 10.49 -6.44
N GLU A 194 10.87 10.60 -5.12
CA GLU A 194 10.07 11.67 -4.53
C GLU A 194 10.69 13.04 -4.79
N LYS A 195 12.00 13.15 -4.60
CA LYS A 195 12.74 14.39 -4.92
C LYS A 195 12.64 14.75 -6.39
N ILE A 196 12.87 13.79 -7.30
CA ILE A 196 12.71 14.00 -8.74
C ILE A 196 11.31 14.53 -9.07
N ARG A 197 10.28 13.91 -8.50
CA ARG A 197 8.87 14.31 -8.71
C ARG A 197 8.61 15.73 -8.22
N ASP A 198 9.14 16.09 -7.06
CA ASP A 198 8.92 17.40 -6.45
C ASP A 198 9.67 18.51 -7.23
N THR A 199 10.92 18.26 -7.64
CA THR A 199 11.68 19.18 -8.52
C THR A 199 10.99 19.39 -9.86
N ILE A 200 10.47 18.32 -10.49
CA ILE A 200 9.70 18.45 -11.74
C ILE A 200 8.42 19.28 -11.52
N GLN A 201 7.72 19.11 -10.40
CA GLN A 201 6.56 19.95 -10.08
C GLN A 201 6.92 21.43 -9.99
N GLU A 202 8.05 21.77 -9.36
CA GLU A 202 8.51 23.16 -9.28
C GLU A 202 8.88 23.72 -10.65
N ILE A 203 9.54 22.91 -11.49
CA ILE A 203 9.84 23.27 -12.88
C ILE A 203 8.56 23.60 -13.64
N PHE A 204 7.52 22.76 -13.56
CA PHE A 204 6.27 23.03 -14.28
C PHE A 204 5.50 24.22 -13.74
N LYS A 205 5.59 24.54 -12.44
CA LYS A 205 5.05 25.81 -11.90
C LYS A 205 5.77 27.02 -12.52
N MET A 206 7.10 26.94 -12.66
CA MET A 206 7.87 27.99 -13.32
C MET A 206 7.53 28.09 -14.80
N ILE A 207 7.45 26.97 -15.52
CA ILE A 207 7.04 26.93 -16.94
C ILE A 207 5.64 27.55 -17.11
N GLU A 208 4.67 27.20 -16.26
CA GLU A 208 3.32 27.78 -16.34
C GLU A 208 3.37 29.32 -16.23
N LYS A 209 4.13 29.85 -15.26
CA LYS A 209 4.32 31.29 -15.10
C LYS A 209 4.98 31.93 -16.34
N MET A 210 6.08 31.35 -16.82
CA MET A 210 6.80 31.87 -17.99
C MET A 210 5.94 31.82 -19.26
N ASN A 211 5.08 30.81 -19.39
CA ASN A 211 4.15 30.69 -20.51
C ASN A 211 3.05 31.75 -20.43
N ASP A 212 2.51 32.02 -19.24
CA ASP A 212 1.51 33.08 -19.05
C ASP A 212 2.08 34.45 -19.47
N ASP A 213 3.31 34.76 -19.06
CA ASP A 213 4.01 35.99 -19.46
C ASP A 213 4.27 36.04 -20.98
N TYR A 214 4.74 34.95 -21.57
CA TYR A 214 4.98 34.85 -23.01
C TYR A 214 3.71 35.05 -23.83
N TYR A 215 2.64 34.30 -23.53
CA TYR A 215 1.40 34.39 -24.29
C TYR A 215 0.72 35.76 -24.13
N ALA A 216 0.84 36.40 -22.97
CA ALA A 216 0.38 37.78 -22.78
C ALA A 216 1.12 38.78 -23.69
N SER A 217 2.42 38.54 -23.98
CA SER A 217 3.23 39.43 -24.82
C SER A 217 2.96 39.32 -26.33
N ILE A 218 2.41 38.18 -26.77
CA ILE A 218 2.11 37.93 -28.20
C ILE A 218 0.60 37.91 -28.50
N GLN A 219 -0.24 38.21 -27.50
CA GLN A 219 -1.68 38.17 -27.64
C GLN A 219 -2.14 39.19 -28.68
N ASN A 220 -2.75 38.71 -29.76
CA ASN A 220 -3.38 39.53 -30.78
C ASN A 220 -4.88 39.21 -30.84
N PRO A 221 -5.77 40.14 -30.44
CA PRO A 221 -7.22 39.94 -30.47
C PRO A 221 -7.77 39.62 -31.86
N ASP A 222 -7.10 40.06 -32.92
CA ASP A 222 -7.58 39.94 -34.30
C ASP A 222 -7.20 38.60 -34.96
N ASP A 223 -6.31 37.81 -34.34
CA ASP A 223 -5.87 36.50 -34.87
C ASP A 223 -6.75 35.36 -34.35
N THR A 224 -8.03 35.42 -34.70
CA THR A 224 -9.06 34.46 -34.28
C THR A 224 -9.00 33.16 -35.08
N ILE A 225 -9.48 32.07 -34.49
CA ILE A 225 -9.54 30.76 -35.18
C ILE A 225 -10.62 30.70 -36.26
N LEU A 226 -11.65 31.54 -36.12
CA LEU A 226 -12.77 31.70 -37.04
C LEU A 226 -13.22 33.18 -37.04
N PRO A 227 -13.78 33.70 -38.14
CA PRO A 227 -14.20 35.10 -38.24
C PRO A 227 -15.11 35.59 -37.12
N ASP A 228 -16.00 34.74 -36.60
CA ASP A 228 -16.98 35.08 -35.55
C ASP A 228 -16.61 34.55 -34.14
N SER A 229 -15.36 34.11 -33.95
CA SER A 229 -14.87 33.52 -32.71
C SER A 229 -14.05 34.52 -31.90
N LEU A 230 -14.20 34.53 -30.57
CA LEU A 230 -13.30 35.25 -29.66
C LEU A 230 -12.09 34.40 -29.25
N VAL A 231 -12.07 33.13 -29.61
CA VAL A 231 -10.91 32.26 -29.42
C VAL A 231 -9.84 32.61 -30.46
N THR A 232 -8.66 32.97 -29.99
CA THR A 232 -7.48 33.26 -30.79
C THR A 232 -6.61 32.03 -30.98
N LYS A 233 -5.73 32.03 -32.00
CA LYS A 233 -4.72 30.97 -32.15
C LYS A 233 -3.82 30.86 -30.93
N VAL A 234 -3.49 32.00 -30.31
CA VAL A 234 -2.74 32.08 -29.07
C VAL A 234 -3.45 31.38 -27.90
N ASP A 235 -4.79 31.50 -27.80
CA ASP A 235 -5.57 30.78 -26.79
C ASP A 235 -5.50 29.26 -27.02
N VAL A 236 -5.54 28.82 -28.28
CA VAL A 236 -5.40 27.40 -28.64
C VAL A 236 -4.04 26.85 -28.21
N ASP A 237 -2.97 27.52 -28.60
CA ASP A 237 -1.61 27.09 -28.27
C ASP A 237 -1.39 27.06 -26.75
N LYS A 238 -1.87 28.08 -26.04
CA LYS A 238 -1.78 28.15 -24.57
C LYS A 238 -2.47 26.97 -23.88
N GLU A 239 -3.66 26.59 -24.33
CA GLU A 239 -4.43 25.52 -23.71
C GLU A 239 -3.91 24.12 -24.08
N LEU A 240 -3.40 23.93 -25.30
CA LEU A 240 -2.71 22.69 -25.71
C LEU A 240 -1.42 22.46 -24.90
N GLU A 241 -0.61 23.51 -24.76
CA GLU A 241 0.61 23.53 -23.95
C GLU A 241 0.31 23.18 -22.48
N ARG A 242 -0.76 23.77 -21.92
CA ARG A 242 -1.22 23.48 -20.56
C ARG A 242 -1.61 22.01 -20.38
N LEU A 243 -2.35 21.45 -21.35
CA LEU A 243 -2.74 20.04 -21.32
C LEU A 243 -1.53 19.10 -21.41
N GLU A 244 -0.56 19.41 -22.26
CA GLU A 244 0.68 18.62 -22.37
C GLU A 244 1.45 18.58 -21.05
N ASN A 245 1.63 19.74 -20.41
CA ASN A 245 2.30 19.85 -19.10
C ASN A 245 1.58 19.02 -18.03
N ILE A 246 0.24 19.02 -18.03
CA ILE A 246 -0.57 18.24 -17.10
C ILE A 246 -0.46 16.74 -17.36
N ARG A 247 -0.35 16.30 -18.63
CA ARG A 247 -0.10 14.89 -18.97
C ARG A 247 1.23 14.40 -18.41
N ILE A 248 2.28 15.23 -18.51
CA ILE A 248 3.60 14.92 -17.95
C ILE A 248 3.51 14.80 -16.43
N LEU A 249 2.90 15.76 -15.74
CA LEU A 249 2.71 15.70 -14.28
C LEU A 249 1.87 14.48 -13.84
N LYS A 250 0.79 14.15 -14.57
CA LYS A 250 -0.04 12.98 -14.29
C LYS A 250 0.75 11.67 -14.42
N SER A 251 1.61 11.54 -15.44
CA SER A 251 2.46 10.36 -15.63
C SER A 251 3.50 10.16 -14.52
N LEU A 252 3.87 11.22 -13.80
CA LEU A 252 4.76 11.18 -12.64
C LEU A 252 4.04 10.92 -11.31
N GLY A 253 2.71 10.82 -11.30
CA GLY A 253 1.93 10.82 -10.05
C GLY A 253 2.13 12.12 -9.25
N ALA A 254 2.41 13.23 -9.94
CA ALA A 254 2.60 14.52 -9.32
C ALA A 254 1.26 15.14 -8.87
N LYS A 255 1.33 16.05 -7.90
CA LYS A 255 0.14 16.79 -7.45
C LYS A 255 -0.27 17.79 -8.52
N ILE A 256 -1.51 17.67 -9.01
CA ILE A 256 -2.11 18.58 -9.97
C ILE A 256 -2.93 19.62 -9.20
N SER A 257 -2.77 20.90 -9.53
CA SER A 257 -3.52 21.98 -8.89
C SER A 257 -5.01 21.89 -9.24
N ILE A 258 -5.86 22.41 -8.35
CA ILE A 258 -7.33 22.38 -8.53
C ILE A 258 -7.73 23.04 -9.86
N LYS A 259 -7.11 24.18 -10.21
CA LYS A 259 -7.32 24.88 -11.49
C LYS A 259 -7.03 24.03 -12.74
N ASN A 260 -6.31 22.92 -12.59
CA ASN A 260 -5.84 22.06 -13.66
C ASN A 260 -6.46 20.64 -13.59
N GLN A 261 -7.34 20.38 -12.62
CA GLN A 261 -7.97 19.06 -12.45
C GLN A 261 -8.83 18.67 -13.64
N ASP A 262 -9.56 19.60 -14.23
CA ASP A 262 -10.43 19.32 -15.38
C ASP A 262 -9.64 18.78 -16.58
N TYR A 263 -8.44 19.31 -16.84
CA TYR A 263 -7.56 18.77 -17.89
C TYR A 263 -7.01 17.39 -17.54
N ALA A 264 -6.78 17.12 -16.25
CA ALA A 264 -6.29 15.82 -15.79
C ALA A 264 -7.37 14.73 -15.91
N ILE A 265 -8.64 15.10 -15.71
CA ILE A 265 -9.80 14.20 -15.73
C ILE A 265 -10.34 14.05 -17.15
N LEU A 266 -10.66 15.17 -17.80
CA LEU A 266 -11.39 15.22 -19.07
C LEU A 266 -10.44 15.29 -20.27
N GLY A 267 -9.22 15.82 -20.13
CA GLY A 267 -8.27 15.94 -21.23
C GLY A 267 -8.68 16.97 -22.29
N THR A 268 -8.62 16.59 -23.57
CA THR A 268 -8.96 17.48 -24.69
C THR A 268 -10.40 18.05 -24.62
N PRO A 269 -11.44 17.30 -24.20
CA PRO A 269 -12.75 17.85 -23.91
C PRO A 269 -12.79 19.10 -23.01
N ALA A 270 -11.87 19.24 -22.04
CA ALA A 270 -11.81 20.45 -21.20
C ALA A 270 -11.45 21.71 -22.01
N ILE A 271 -10.60 21.56 -23.03
CA ILE A 271 -10.22 22.66 -23.92
C ILE A 271 -11.41 23.09 -24.77
N PHE A 272 -12.12 22.14 -25.38
CA PHE A 272 -13.32 22.43 -26.17
C PHE A 272 -14.38 23.14 -25.34
N TRP A 273 -14.61 22.68 -24.11
CA TRP A 273 -15.57 23.33 -23.20
C TRP A 273 -15.18 24.78 -22.90
N LYS A 274 -13.90 25.07 -22.64
CA LYS A 274 -13.43 26.44 -22.42
C LYS A 274 -13.62 27.35 -23.63
N PHE A 275 -13.34 26.86 -24.82
CA PHE A 275 -13.52 27.63 -26.06
C PHE A 275 -15.00 27.90 -26.34
N LEU A 276 -15.84 26.89 -26.17
CA LEU A 276 -17.29 27.05 -26.26
C LEU A 276 -17.81 28.06 -25.23
N GLN A 277 -17.33 28.04 -23.99
CA GLN A 277 -17.71 29.05 -23.00
C GLN A 277 -17.30 30.47 -23.41
N LYS A 278 -16.07 30.65 -23.93
CA LYS A 278 -15.56 31.95 -24.37
C LYS A 278 -16.41 32.53 -25.51
N ASP A 279 -16.75 31.71 -26.51
CA ASP A 279 -17.58 32.11 -27.65
C ASP A 279 -19.08 32.18 -27.32
N PHE A 280 -19.55 31.43 -26.32
CA PHE A 280 -20.94 31.48 -25.89
C PHE A 280 -21.20 32.75 -25.07
N LEU A 281 -20.33 33.06 -24.10
CA LEU A 281 -20.49 34.24 -23.25
C LEU A 281 -20.49 35.54 -24.06
N SER A 282 -19.72 35.62 -25.15
CA SER A 282 -19.70 36.80 -26.02
C SER A 282 -21.06 37.10 -26.66
N LYS A 283 -21.85 36.05 -26.97
CA LYS A 283 -23.21 36.19 -27.52
C LYS A 283 -24.23 36.72 -26.52
N PHE A 284 -23.88 36.81 -25.23
CA PHE A 284 -24.75 37.37 -24.18
C PHE A 284 -24.28 38.73 -23.67
N ILE A 285 -23.13 39.25 -24.10
CA ILE A 285 -22.65 40.59 -23.72
C ILE A 285 -23.50 41.70 -24.41
N ASP A 286 -24.13 41.39 -25.53
CA ASP A 286 -24.99 42.30 -26.31
C ASP A 286 -26.50 42.13 -26.05
N LEU A 287 -26.90 41.37 -25.02
CA LEU A 287 -28.31 41.30 -24.61
C LEU A 287 -28.61 42.44 -23.61
N PRO A 288 -29.62 43.30 -23.87
CA PRO A 288 -29.96 44.44 -23.02
C PRO A 288 -30.43 44.04 -21.61
#